data_AF-A0A137QTF9-F1
#
_entry.id   AF-A0A137QTF9-F1
#
_cell.length_a   1.000
_cell.length_b   1.000
_cell.length_c   1.000
_cell.angle_alpha   90.00
_cell.angle_beta   90.00
_cell.angle_gamma   90.00
#
_symmetry.space_group_name_H-M   'P 1'
#
loop_
_entity.id
_entity.type
_entity.pdbx_description
1 polymer ?
#
loop_
_entity_poly.entity_id
_entity_poly.type
_entity_poly.pdbx_seq_one_letter_code
_entity_poly.pdbx_strand_id
1 'polypeptide(L)'
;MKASAACLVRIIPRKTLDLVAAKVVNAPPPQTNDLLQPTVLDLLQQQRQKAGSDWPANIRLESVVKKEAFRPVQAEVRTQVKKLLKER
;
A
#
# COMPACT_ATOMS: atom_id res chain seq x y z
N MET A 1 -20.22 -25.84 25.06
CA MET A 1 -18.88 -26.41 24.88
C MET A 1 -17.85 -25.27 24.89
N LYS A 2 -16.81 -25.36 25.72
CA LYS A 2 -15.74 -24.34 25.77
C LYS A 2 -14.71 -24.64 24.67
N ALA A 3 -14.28 -23.61 23.93
CA ALA A 3 -13.20 -23.76 22.96
C ALA A 3 -11.91 -24.17 23.70
N SER A 4 -11.38 -25.35 23.38
CA SER A 4 -10.08 -25.85 23.87
C SER A 4 -9.14 -26.01 22.67
N ALA A 5 -7.83 -25.93 22.88
CA ALA A 5 -6.84 -26.07 21.80
C ALA A 5 -7.00 -27.37 21.00
N ALA A 6 -7.40 -28.46 21.66
CA ALA A 6 -7.69 -29.75 21.03
C ALA A 6 -8.96 -29.72 20.14
N CYS A 7 -9.91 -28.83 20.40
CA CYS A 7 -11.09 -28.63 19.55
C CYS A 7 -10.86 -27.64 18.41
N LEU A 8 -9.77 -26.87 18.43
CA LEU A 8 -9.44 -25.86 17.42
C LEU A 8 -8.55 -26.41 16.30
N VAL A 9 -7.89 -27.56 16.50
CA VAL A 9 -6.98 -28.15 15.53
C VAL A 9 -7.44 -29.55 15.15
N ARG A 10 -7.76 -29.75 13.87
CA ARG A 10 -8.09 -31.06 13.30
C ARG A 10 -6.92 -31.57 12.48
N ILE A 11 -6.31 -32.66 12.92
CA ILE A 11 -5.25 -33.34 12.16
C ILE A 11 -5.92 -34.26 11.14
N ILE A 12 -5.68 -34.00 9.84
CA ILE A 12 -6.23 -34.79 8.73
C ILE A 12 -5.06 -35.53 8.06
N PRO A 13 -5.13 -36.87 7.92
CA PRO A 13 -4.07 -37.64 7.24
C PRO A 13 -3.95 -37.22 5.78
N ARG A 14 -2.71 -36.96 5.32
CA ARG A 14 -2.44 -36.48 3.96
C ARG A 14 -2.99 -37.40 2.85
N LYS A 15 -3.09 -38.71 3.11
CA LYS A 15 -3.66 -39.70 2.19
C LYS A 15 -5.17 -39.51 1.91
N THR A 16 -5.88 -38.82 2.79
CA THR A 16 -7.32 -38.54 2.64
C THR A 16 -7.61 -37.27 1.84
N LEU A 17 -6.57 -36.49 1.49
CA LEU A 17 -6.69 -35.30 0.66
C LEU A 17 -6.54 -35.73 -0.81
N ASP A 18 -7.60 -35.53 -1.61
CA ASP A 18 -7.52 -35.68 -3.05
C ASP A 18 -6.81 -34.47 -3.65
N LEU A 19 -5.49 -34.55 -3.72
CA LEU A 19 -4.62 -33.48 -4.23
C LEU A 19 -4.74 -33.31 -5.76
N VAL A 20 -5.31 -34.29 -6.46
CA VAL A 20 -5.45 -34.25 -7.93
C VAL A 20 -6.72 -33.50 -8.32
N ALA A 21 -7.81 -33.66 -7.55
CA ALA A 21 -9.05 -32.91 -7.75
C ALA A 21 -9.06 -31.51 -7.09
N ALA A 22 -8.13 -31.24 -6.17
CA ALA A 22 -8.10 -29.97 -5.44
C ALA A 22 -7.57 -28.82 -6.31
N LYS A 23 -8.38 -27.77 -6.47
CA LYS A 23 -7.95 -26.50 -7.06
C LYS A 23 -6.98 -25.79 -6.10
N VAL A 24 -5.68 -25.87 -6.39
CA VAL A 24 -4.65 -25.13 -5.67
C VAL A 24 -4.79 -23.64 -6.03
N VAL A 25 -5.23 -22.83 -5.07
CA VAL A 25 -5.25 -21.37 -5.21
C VAL A 25 -3.90 -20.83 -4.75
N ASN A 26 -3.28 -19.98 -5.57
CA ASN A 26 -2.04 -19.32 -5.20
C ASN A 26 -2.24 -18.45 -3.97
N ALA A 27 -1.17 -18.31 -3.17
CA ALA A 27 -1.17 -17.37 -2.06
C ALA A 27 -1.48 -15.95 -2.56
N PRO A 28 -2.24 -15.14 -1.79
CA PRO A 28 -2.44 -13.74 -2.14
C PRO A 28 -1.09 -13.02 -2.18
N PRO A 29 -0.93 -12.02 -3.06
CA PRO A 29 0.30 -11.25 -3.14
C PRO A 29 0.57 -10.55 -1.79
N PRO A 30 1.84 -10.40 -1.39
CA PRO A 30 2.18 -9.67 -0.18
C PRO A 30 1.80 -8.19 -0.33
N GLN A 31 1.27 -7.61 0.74
CA GLN A 31 0.85 -6.19 0.78
C GLN A 31 2.00 -5.20 0.47
N THR A 32 3.25 -5.64 0.66
CA THR A 32 4.43 -4.83 0.34
C THR A 32 4.66 -4.62 -1.15
N ASN A 33 3.99 -5.39 -2.03
CA ASN A 33 4.10 -5.20 -3.47
C ASN A 33 3.59 -3.82 -3.92
N ASP A 34 2.69 -3.20 -3.16
CA ASP A 34 2.21 -1.84 -3.45
C ASP A 34 3.33 -0.80 -3.33
N LEU A 35 4.36 -1.06 -2.51
CA LEU A 35 5.54 -0.18 -2.36
C LEU A 35 6.45 -0.20 -3.59
N LEU A 36 6.30 -1.20 -4.48
CA LEU A 36 7.07 -1.31 -5.71
C LEU A 36 6.42 -0.57 -6.87
N GLN A 37 5.17 -0.13 -6.72
CA GLN A 37 4.47 0.63 -7.74
C GLN A 37 4.92 2.09 -7.71
N PRO A 38 5.16 2.72 -8.88
CA PRO A 38 5.51 4.13 -8.92
C PRO A 38 4.35 4.98 -8.42
N THR A 39 4.64 5.98 -7.60
CA THR A 39 3.62 6.94 -7.14
C THR A 39 3.21 7.86 -8.30
N VAL A 40 2.06 8.54 -8.16
CA VAL A 40 1.62 9.53 -9.16
C VAL A 40 2.68 10.62 -9.32
N LEU A 41 3.30 11.03 -8.22
CA LEU A 41 4.38 12.01 -8.21
C LEU A 41 5.60 11.50 -9.00
N ASP A 42 5.99 10.23 -8.86
CA ASP A 42 7.08 9.65 -9.64
C ASP A 42 6.75 9.64 -11.15
N LEU A 43 5.51 9.28 -11.50
CA LEU A 43 5.05 9.30 -12.89
C LEU A 43 5.09 10.71 -13.48
N LEU A 44 4.64 11.71 -12.72
CA LEU A 44 4.66 13.11 -13.17
C LEU A 44 6.10 13.66 -13.28
N GLN A 45 7.00 13.26 -12.39
CA GLN A 45 8.42 13.63 -12.51
C GLN A 45 9.04 13.02 -13.78
N GLN A 46 8.75 11.76 -14.08
CA GLN A 46 9.19 11.12 -15.33
C GLN A 46 8.60 11.82 -16.55
N GLN A 47 7.32 12.19 -16.53
CA GLN A 47 6.69 12.91 -17.63
C GLN A 47 7.30 14.30 -17.82
N ARG A 48 7.57 15.03 -16.74
CA ARG A 48 8.25 16.33 -16.79
C ARG A 48 9.65 16.23 -17.41
N GLN A 49 10.42 15.22 -17.02
CA GLN A 49 11.74 14.97 -17.61
C GLN A 49 11.65 14.64 -19.10
N LYS A 50 10.65 13.85 -19.51
CA LYS A 50 10.42 13.52 -20.92
C LYS A 50 9.95 14.70 -21.77
N ALA A 51 9.08 15.55 -21.22
CA ALA A 51 8.49 16.69 -21.92
C ALA A 51 9.45 17.88 -22.05
N GLY A 52 10.39 18.05 -21.11
CA GLY A 52 11.40 19.11 -21.19
C GLY A 52 10.78 20.51 -21.29
N SER A 53 10.95 21.16 -22.46
CA SER A 53 10.38 22.48 -22.77
C SER A 53 8.87 22.50 -22.91
N ASP A 54 8.26 21.36 -23.25
CA ASP A 54 6.82 21.26 -23.53
C ASP A 54 6.01 21.00 -22.25
N TRP A 55 6.68 20.94 -21.09
CA TRP A 55 6.01 20.76 -19.82
C TRP A 55 5.13 21.98 -19.48
N PRO A 56 3.85 21.77 -19.15
CA PRO A 56 2.93 22.86 -18.91
C PRO A 56 3.32 23.69 -17.68
N ALA A 57 3.47 25.00 -17.87
CA ALA A 57 3.96 25.93 -16.85
C ALA A 57 3.03 26.10 -15.63
N ASN A 58 1.76 25.69 -15.76
CA ASN A 58 0.78 25.72 -14.67
C ASN A 58 0.92 24.54 -13.70
N ILE A 59 1.67 23.48 -14.05
CA ILE A 59 1.84 22.31 -13.17
C ILE A 59 3.18 22.40 -12.43
N ARG A 60 3.10 22.72 -11.14
CA ARG A 60 4.25 22.68 -10.20
C ARG A 60 4.22 21.37 -9.42
N LEU A 61 5.34 20.64 -9.46
CA LEU A 61 5.55 19.45 -8.64
C LEU A 61 6.28 19.86 -7.36
N GLU A 62 5.60 19.73 -6.23
CA GLU A 62 6.17 20.02 -4.91
C GLU A 62 6.86 18.78 -4.32
N SER A 63 7.83 19.00 -3.44
CA SER A 63 8.52 17.91 -2.73
C SER A 63 7.64 17.31 -1.63
N VAL A 64 7.80 16.02 -1.36
CA VAL A 64 7.08 15.33 -0.28
C VAL A 64 7.37 15.97 1.07
N VAL A 65 6.31 16.38 1.78
CA VAL A 65 6.39 17.01 3.09
C VAL A 65 6.71 15.97 4.16
N LYS A 66 7.89 16.08 4.78
CA LYS A 66 8.35 15.14 5.81
C LYS A 66 7.67 15.37 7.17
N LYS A 67 7.75 14.37 8.04
CA LYS A 67 7.15 14.42 9.39
C LYS A 67 7.68 15.58 10.23
N GLU A 68 8.93 16.00 10.04
CA GLU A 68 9.52 17.11 10.81
C GLU A 68 8.80 18.44 10.54
N ALA A 69 8.33 18.66 9.32
CA ALA A 69 7.62 19.89 8.94
C ALA A 69 6.32 20.10 9.72
N PHE A 70 5.74 19.03 10.28
CA PHE A 70 4.52 19.13 11.08
C PHE A 70 4.78 19.43 12.56
N ARG A 71 6.03 19.44 13.04
CA ARG A 71 6.37 19.73 14.44
C ARG A 71 5.74 21.04 14.97
N PRO A 72 5.82 22.18 14.25
CA PRO A 72 5.22 23.42 14.73
C PRO A 72 3.69 23.49 14.55
N VAL A 73 3.08 22.54 13.83
CA VAL A 73 1.63 22.55 13.60
C VAL A 73 0.90 22.12 14.87
N GLN A 74 -0.12 22.89 15.25
CA GLN A 74 -1.01 22.59 16.37
C GLN A 74 -1.59 21.17 16.27
N ALA A 75 -1.65 20.46 17.39
CA ALA A 75 -1.99 19.04 17.44
C ALA A 75 -3.38 18.75 16.85
N GLU A 76 -4.35 19.64 17.11
CA GLU A 76 -5.75 19.50 16.67
C GLU A 76 -5.89 19.52 15.14
N VAL A 77 -5.13 20.38 14.46
CA VAL A 77 -5.22 20.58 13.00
C VAL A 77 -4.30 19.61 12.24
N ARG A 78 -3.25 19.09 12.89
CA ARG A 78 -2.21 18.26 12.26
C ARG A 78 -2.79 17.07 11.49
N THR A 79 -3.84 16.42 12.01
CA THR A 79 -4.47 15.26 11.36
C THR A 79 -5.19 15.64 10.07
N GLN A 80 -5.87 16.79 10.07
CA GLN A 80 -6.55 17.32 8.88
C GLN A 80 -5.53 17.70 7.80
N VAL A 81 -4.48 18.43 8.16
CA VAL A 81 -3.42 18.82 7.21
C VAL A 81 -2.76 17.59 6.57
N LYS A 82 -2.43 16.57 7.36
CA LYS A 82 -1.88 15.31 6.81
C LYS A 82 -2.81 14.62 5.84
N LYS A 83 -4.13 14.71 6.04
CA LYS A 83 -5.11 14.10 5.14
C LYS A 83 -5.19 14.84 3.81
N LEU A 84 -5.02 16.17 3.80
CA LEU A 84 -4.99 16.96 2.57
C LEU A 84 -3.77 16.66 1.69
N LEU A 85 -2.67 16.23 2.29
CA LEU A 85 -1.42 15.91 1.61
C LEU A 85 -1.33 14.45 1.13
N LYS A 86 -2.34 13.63 1.40
CA LYS A 86 -2.41 12.27 0.86
C LYS A 86 -3.16 12.27 -0.46
N GLU A 87 -2.63 11.52 -1.43
CA GLU A 87 -3.33 11.19 -2.67
C GLU A 87 -4.64 10.42 -2.34
N ARG A 88 -5.71 10.69 -3.09
CA ARG A 88 -7.04 10.09 -2.91
C ARG A 88 -7.17 8.79 -3.69
#